data_AF-A0A1W9VIG2-F1
#
_entry.id   AF-A0A1W9VIG2-F1
#
_cell.length_a   1.000
_cell.length_b   1.000
_cell.length_c   1.000
_cell.angle_alpha   90.00
_cell.angle_beta   90.00
_cell.angle_gamma   90.00
#
_symmetry.space_group_name_H-M   'P 1'
#
loop_
_entity.id
_entity.type
_entity.pdbx_description
1 polymer ?
#
loop_
_entity_poly.entity_id
_entity_poly.type
_entity_poly.pdbx_seq_one_letter_code
_entity_poly.pdbx_strand_id
1 'polypeptide(L)'
;MAFTPGETVGSYRIIEKIGHGGMATVYKAYHAPLDRDVAIKVLHPAFKNDPQFFSRFQREARIVAKLEHSNIVPVYDFSEHEGEPYLVMRYVQGDTLKPHLQNGPLLPAEALRLMRPVCNALAYAHDQGVLHRDIKPSNIMLTPDGGVYLTDFGLARMVQAGESTLSQDMMVGTPQYISPEQAQGERNLDGRTDIYSLGVVLFEMLTGSVPFSGDTPFAVVHDHIYKPLPLPSVVNPDISPQVEKVILRALVKDKNDRFETVQALWQALEEALGPQVAQAPTIAKIVEEKPVLPPAKESSKKKFIIAGGSIAALLFICFCALIALNRGKEANDKPMSPEMAQQEPLHTPDKPPAEAPPVEPPPLAEEEESFAEAERLHQEGQELLAAGDPMGALIPLLQAIDLHRGFIPAYTAAAEAFLATDQPLEAADALQAGIESNPQDIRLRLYLSHLQMVNERFPEARVTLEDALEMQPDNALAHVGLARIDVAEGDLKSAGAHLEQARRIKPDMPEINVVEA
;
A
#
# COMPACT_ATOMS: atom_id res chain seq x y z
N MET A 1 -4.17 -11.60 30.10
CA MET A 1 -4.89 -12.73 29.49
C MET A 1 -6.03 -12.17 28.63
N ALA A 2 -6.50 -12.87 27.61
CA ALA A 2 -7.63 -12.42 26.79
C ALA A 2 -8.95 -12.69 27.53
N PHE A 3 -9.85 -11.71 27.61
CA PHE A 3 -11.21 -11.93 28.15
C PHE A 3 -11.96 -12.97 27.31
N THR A 4 -12.81 -13.75 27.98
CA THR A 4 -13.54 -14.86 27.38
C THR A 4 -15.03 -14.53 27.18
N PRO A 5 -15.66 -14.98 26.08
CA PRO A 5 -17.11 -14.88 25.91
C PRO A 5 -17.88 -15.44 27.11
N GLY A 6 -18.82 -14.66 27.65
CA GLY A 6 -19.61 -14.99 28.84
C GLY A 6 -19.01 -14.52 30.16
N GLU A 7 -17.72 -14.16 30.19
CA GLU A 7 -17.07 -13.56 31.35
C GLU A 7 -17.69 -12.20 31.69
N THR A 8 -17.67 -11.83 32.97
CA THR A 8 -18.13 -10.52 33.44
C THR A 8 -16.96 -9.69 33.92
N VAL A 9 -16.67 -8.61 33.20
CA VAL A 9 -15.62 -7.65 33.49
C VAL A 9 -16.29 -6.40 34.08
N GLY A 10 -16.19 -6.23 35.40
CA GLY A 10 -16.94 -5.17 36.09
C GLY A 10 -18.46 -5.36 35.95
N SER A 11 -19.15 -4.39 35.33
CA SER A 11 -20.60 -4.47 35.05
C SER A 11 -20.92 -4.97 33.63
N TYR A 12 -19.91 -5.41 32.88
CA TYR A 12 -20.02 -5.70 31.46
C TYR A 12 -19.83 -7.19 31.20
N ARG A 13 -20.81 -7.81 30.54
CA ARG A 13 -20.71 -9.22 30.12
C ARG A 13 -20.10 -9.28 28.73
N ILE A 14 -18.96 -9.92 28.58
CA ILE A 14 -18.27 -10.08 27.29
C ILE A 14 -19.12 -10.97 26.38
N ILE A 15 -19.40 -10.50 25.17
CA ILE A 15 -20.14 -11.24 24.15
C ILE A 15 -19.14 -11.95 23.24
N GLU A 16 -18.27 -11.19 22.59
CA GLU A 16 -17.32 -11.71 21.61
C GLU A 16 -16.15 -10.75 21.42
N LYS A 17 -15.06 -11.27 20.84
CA LYS A 17 -13.93 -10.47 20.40
C LYS A 17 -14.22 -9.92 19.01
N ILE A 18 -14.14 -8.60 18.85
CA ILE A 18 -14.46 -7.91 17.59
C ILE A 18 -13.23 -7.31 16.89
N GLY A 19 -12.10 -7.19 17.58
CA GLY A 19 -10.88 -6.66 16.99
C GLY A 19 -9.62 -7.05 17.76
N HIS A 20 -8.49 -7.10 17.06
CA HIS A 20 -7.18 -7.35 17.64
C HIS A 20 -6.13 -6.57 16.87
N GLY A 21 -5.25 -5.88 17.58
CA GLY A 21 -4.05 -5.27 17.04
C GLY A 21 -2.89 -5.41 18.01
N GLY A 22 -1.70 -4.94 17.61
CA GLY A 22 -0.49 -5.05 18.42
C GLY A 22 -0.58 -4.38 19.80
N MET A 23 -1.42 -3.35 19.95
CA MET A 23 -1.57 -2.61 21.23
C MET A 23 -2.70 -3.08 22.12
N ALA A 24 -3.76 -3.65 21.53
CA ALA A 24 -5.03 -3.82 22.22
C ALA A 24 -5.90 -4.88 21.57
N THR A 25 -6.80 -5.45 22.37
CA THR A 25 -7.88 -6.30 21.91
C THR A 25 -9.22 -5.62 22.23
N VAL A 26 -10.14 -5.63 21.27
CA VAL A 26 -11.46 -5.01 21.40
C VAL A 26 -12.52 -6.11 21.47
N TYR A 27 -13.41 -5.99 22.45
CA TYR A 27 -14.50 -6.91 22.69
C TYR A 27 -15.85 -6.17 22.58
N LYS A 28 -16.84 -6.84 22.02
CA LYS A 28 -18.24 -6.45 22.23
C LYS A 28 -18.67 -6.96 23.59
N ALA A 29 -19.30 -6.10 24.38
CA ALA A 29 -19.83 -6.46 25.69
C ALA A 29 -21.23 -5.88 25.88
N TYR A 30 -22.00 -6.50 26.77
CA TYR A 30 -23.34 -6.05 27.13
C TYR A 30 -23.32 -5.42 28.52
N HIS A 31 -23.80 -4.18 28.61
CA HIS A 31 -23.94 -3.45 29.87
C HIS A 31 -25.37 -3.63 30.41
N ALA A 32 -25.57 -4.66 31.23
CA ALA A 32 -26.89 -5.05 31.72
C ALA A 32 -27.67 -3.94 32.45
N PRO A 33 -27.05 -3.10 33.31
CA PRO A 33 -27.77 -2.03 34.01
C PRO A 33 -28.43 -0.98 33.09
N LEU A 34 -27.85 -0.72 31.90
CA LEU A 34 -28.37 0.26 30.94
C LEU A 34 -28.96 -0.37 29.67
N ASP A 35 -29.07 -1.71 29.63
CA ASP A 35 -29.61 -2.46 28.50
C ASP A 35 -29.02 -2.02 27.15
N ARG A 36 -27.68 -2.01 27.04
CA ARG A 36 -26.99 -1.57 25.83
C ARG A 36 -25.71 -2.36 25.54
N ASP A 37 -25.37 -2.46 24.26
CA ASP A 37 -24.07 -2.94 23.80
C ASP A 37 -23.00 -1.85 23.93
N VAL A 38 -21.79 -2.26 24.31
CA VAL A 38 -20.59 -1.43 24.43
C VAL A 38 -19.39 -2.13 23.79
N ALA A 39 -18.38 -1.35 23.41
CA ALA A 39 -17.07 -1.88 23.05
C ALA A 39 -16.11 -1.72 24.23
N ILE A 40 -15.37 -2.77 24.55
CA ILE A 40 -14.35 -2.78 25.60
C ILE A 40 -12.99 -2.96 24.94
N LYS A 41 -12.13 -1.96 25.04
CA LYS A 41 -10.76 -2.00 24.56
C LYS A 41 -9.82 -2.32 25.71
N VAL A 42 -9.16 -3.47 25.63
CA VAL A 42 -8.21 -3.98 26.63
C VAL A 42 -6.82 -3.84 26.06
N LEU A 43 -5.89 -3.26 26.81
CA LEU A 43 -4.52 -3.12 26.34
C LEU A 43 -3.72 -4.40 26.43
N HIS A 44 -2.64 -4.47 25.66
CA HIS A 44 -1.75 -5.63 25.65
C HIS A 44 -1.03 -5.78 27.01
N PRO A 45 -0.85 -7.02 27.53
CA PRO A 45 -0.18 -7.26 28.81
C PRO A 45 1.24 -6.73 28.92
N ALA A 46 1.91 -6.46 27.80
CA ALA A 46 3.24 -5.84 27.76
C ALA A 46 3.28 -4.50 28.52
N PHE A 47 2.15 -3.80 28.62
CA PHE A 47 2.03 -2.53 29.35
C PHE A 47 1.81 -2.69 30.86
N LYS A 48 1.61 -3.91 31.38
CA LYS A 48 1.36 -4.17 32.81
C LYS A 48 2.59 -3.91 33.70
N ASN A 49 3.78 -4.01 33.13
CA ASN A 49 5.03 -3.94 33.88
C ASN A 49 5.54 -2.51 34.11
N ASP A 50 4.85 -1.49 33.59
CA ASP A 50 5.17 -0.08 33.82
C ASP A 50 4.17 0.53 34.83
N PRO A 51 4.58 0.74 36.10
CA PRO A 51 3.72 1.29 37.13
C PRO A 51 3.24 2.72 36.84
N GLN A 52 3.98 3.48 36.02
CA GLN A 52 3.60 4.83 35.65
C GLN A 52 2.62 4.84 34.46
N PHE A 53 2.62 3.80 33.63
CA PHE A 53 1.75 3.68 32.47
C PHE A 53 0.28 3.79 32.83
N PHE A 54 -0.19 3.10 33.87
CA PHE A 54 -1.59 3.16 34.30
C PHE A 54 -2.04 4.60 34.63
N SER A 55 -1.19 5.35 35.35
CA SER A 55 -1.49 6.74 35.72
C SER A 55 -1.55 7.69 34.51
N ARG A 56 -0.67 7.47 33.52
CA ARG A 56 -0.68 8.20 32.24
C ARG A 56 -1.91 7.82 31.41
N PHE A 57 -2.23 6.54 31.35
CA PHE A 57 -3.39 6.00 30.65
C PHE A 57 -4.68 6.59 31.19
N GLN A 58 -4.85 6.58 32.51
CA GLN A 58 -6.01 7.17 33.16
C GLN A 58 -6.14 8.67 32.86
N ARG A 59 -5.02 9.41 32.83
CA ARG A 59 -5.04 10.85 32.53
C ARG A 59 -5.52 11.12 31.10
N GLU A 60 -5.01 10.38 30.14
CA GLU A 60 -5.36 10.55 28.73
C GLU A 60 -6.79 10.08 28.45
N ALA A 61 -7.21 8.95 29.03
CA ALA A 61 -8.61 8.48 28.96
C ALA A 61 -9.60 9.54 29.46
N ARG A 62 -9.26 10.27 30.54
CA ARG A 62 -10.10 11.37 31.06
C ARG A 62 -10.15 12.58 30.13
N ILE A 63 -9.13 12.83 29.33
CA ILE A 63 -9.11 13.91 28.34
C ILE A 63 -10.03 13.52 27.18
N VAL A 64 -9.86 12.31 26.65
CA VAL A 64 -10.67 11.77 25.54
C VAL A 64 -12.15 11.63 25.92
N ALA A 65 -12.45 11.22 27.16
CA ALA A 65 -13.83 11.09 27.64
C ALA A 65 -14.62 12.41 27.74
N LYS A 66 -13.94 13.56 27.63
CA LYS A 66 -14.60 14.88 27.57
C LYS A 66 -15.01 15.28 26.15
N LEU A 67 -14.55 14.55 25.13
CA LEU A 67 -14.89 14.86 23.75
C LEU A 67 -16.32 14.42 23.45
N GLU A 68 -17.17 15.39 23.12
CA GLU A 68 -18.57 15.18 22.76
C GLU A 68 -18.82 15.71 21.35
N HIS A 69 -18.80 14.82 20.36
CA HIS A 69 -19.00 15.18 18.96
C HIS A 69 -19.72 14.05 18.20
N SER A 70 -20.56 14.40 17.23
CA SER A 70 -21.36 13.44 16.45
C SER A 70 -20.52 12.42 15.67
N ASN A 71 -19.26 12.77 15.35
CA ASN A 71 -18.34 11.95 14.55
C ASN A 71 -17.12 11.47 15.36
N ILE A 72 -17.17 11.52 16.69
CA ILE A 72 -16.18 10.90 17.57
C ILE A 72 -16.88 9.78 18.35
N VAL A 73 -16.26 8.60 18.45
CA VAL A 73 -16.80 7.50 19.27
C VAL A 73 -16.76 7.91 20.75
N PRO A 74 -17.91 8.02 21.43
CA PRO A 74 -17.93 8.41 22.84
C PRO A 74 -17.25 7.36 23.73
N VAL A 75 -16.39 7.83 24.62
CA VAL A 75 -15.81 7.03 25.70
C VAL A 75 -16.69 7.17 26.93
N TYR A 76 -17.19 6.06 27.45
CA TYR A 76 -18.12 6.04 28.58
C TYR A 76 -17.41 5.88 29.92
N ASP A 77 -16.37 5.06 29.97
CA ASP A 77 -15.75 4.69 31.24
C ASP A 77 -14.30 4.20 31.03
N PHE A 78 -13.52 4.25 32.10
CA PHE A 78 -12.18 3.68 32.18
C PHE A 78 -12.02 2.98 33.53
N SER A 79 -11.58 1.73 33.53
CA SER A 79 -11.41 0.94 34.75
C SER A 79 -10.34 -0.14 34.58
N GLU A 80 -10.19 -0.97 35.60
CA GLU A 80 -9.28 -2.12 35.60
C GLU A 80 -10.01 -3.41 36.01
N HIS A 81 -9.56 -4.54 35.48
CA HIS A 81 -10.02 -5.85 35.89
C HIS A 81 -8.82 -6.79 35.99
N GLU A 82 -8.57 -7.35 37.18
CA GLU A 82 -7.42 -8.23 37.43
C GLU A 82 -6.07 -7.61 36.99
N GLY A 83 -5.93 -6.30 37.20
CA GLY A 83 -4.76 -5.51 36.82
C GLY A 83 -4.61 -5.28 35.30
N GLU A 84 -5.61 -5.63 34.49
CA GLU A 84 -5.68 -5.23 33.08
C GLU A 84 -6.51 -3.94 32.95
N PRO A 85 -5.91 -2.80 32.52
CA PRO A 85 -6.67 -1.60 32.23
C PRO A 85 -7.54 -1.78 30.98
N TYR A 86 -8.77 -1.29 31.04
CA TYR A 86 -9.68 -1.29 29.89
C TYR A 86 -10.46 0.02 29.76
N LEU A 87 -10.81 0.34 28.52
CA LEU A 87 -11.63 1.48 28.14
C LEU A 87 -12.99 0.99 27.64
N VAL A 88 -14.06 1.60 28.13
CA VAL A 88 -15.43 1.32 27.67
C VAL A 88 -15.87 2.46 26.77
N MET A 89 -16.32 2.12 25.58
CA MET A 89 -16.74 3.08 24.57
C MET A 89 -18.03 2.62 23.88
N ARG A 90 -18.66 3.53 23.14
CA ARG A 90 -19.82 3.20 22.32
C ARG A 90 -19.48 2.06 21.37
N TYR A 91 -20.34 1.05 21.35
CA TYR A 91 -20.32 0.07 20.27
C TYR A 91 -20.91 0.71 19.02
N VAL A 92 -20.10 0.84 17.97
CA VAL A 92 -20.51 1.31 16.65
C VAL A 92 -20.66 0.09 15.76
N GLN A 93 -21.88 -0.19 15.29
CA GLN A 93 -22.14 -1.27 14.35
C GLN A 93 -21.76 -0.81 12.94
N GLY A 94 -20.70 -1.39 12.39
CA GLY A 94 -20.16 -1.03 11.09
C GLY A 94 -18.76 -1.59 10.88
N ASP A 95 -18.19 -1.28 9.72
CA ASP A 95 -16.83 -1.66 9.34
C ASP A 95 -15.89 -0.46 9.46
N THR A 96 -14.59 -0.71 9.44
CA THR A 96 -13.61 0.39 9.33
C THR A 96 -13.44 0.80 7.86
N LEU A 97 -12.84 1.96 7.59
CA LEU A 97 -12.50 2.36 6.23
C LEU A 97 -11.48 1.40 5.58
N LYS A 98 -10.65 0.72 6.40
CA LYS A 98 -9.57 -0.14 5.90
C LYS A 98 -10.02 -1.24 4.90
N PRO A 99 -11.00 -2.12 5.22
CA PRO A 99 -11.53 -3.08 4.25
C PRO A 99 -12.11 -2.43 2.98
N HIS A 100 -12.62 -1.21 3.06
CA HIS A 100 -13.20 -0.53 1.90
C HIS A 100 -12.10 -0.13 0.90
N LEU A 101 -10.93 0.29 1.39
CA LEU A 101 -9.78 0.66 0.55
C LEU A 101 -9.08 -0.55 -0.08
N GLN A 102 -9.33 -1.77 0.44
CA GLN A 102 -8.83 -3.00 -0.19
C GLN A 102 -9.52 -3.29 -1.54
N ASN A 103 -10.68 -2.68 -1.80
CA ASN A 103 -11.42 -2.83 -3.05
C ASN A 103 -10.94 -1.86 -4.15
N GLY A 104 -9.91 -1.06 -3.88
CA GLY A 104 -9.36 -0.06 -4.81
C GLY A 104 -9.66 1.39 -4.39
N PRO A 105 -9.27 2.36 -5.24
CA PRO A 105 -9.51 3.77 -4.98
C PRO A 105 -11.01 4.10 -4.94
N LEU A 106 -11.37 5.06 -4.10
CA LEU A 106 -12.71 5.63 -3.98
C LEU A 106 -12.92 6.72 -5.02
N LEU A 107 -14.17 6.87 -5.45
CA LEU A 107 -14.57 8.02 -6.26
C LEU A 107 -14.36 9.32 -5.48
N PRO A 108 -13.93 10.43 -6.13
CA PRO A 108 -13.68 11.70 -5.44
C PRO A 108 -14.88 12.22 -4.61
N ALA A 109 -16.10 12.03 -5.11
CA ALA A 109 -17.31 12.40 -4.39
C ALA A 109 -17.53 11.57 -3.11
N GLU A 110 -17.17 10.29 -3.13
CA GLU A 110 -17.22 9.44 -1.94
C GLU A 110 -16.11 9.82 -0.96
N ALA A 111 -14.90 10.09 -1.45
CA ALA A 111 -13.81 10.55 -0.60
C ALA A 111 -14.19 11.83 0.16
N LEU A 112 -14.79 12.82 -0.51
CA LEU A 112 -15.32 14.02 0.14
C LEU A 112 -16.37 13.73 1.21
N ARG A 113 -17.35 12.86 0.88
CA ARG A 113 -18.43 12.47 1.79
C ARG A 113 -17.87 11.89 3.10
N LEU A 114 -16.81 11.09 2.99
CA LEU A 114 -16.14 10.45 4.13
C LEU A 114 -15.19 11.39 4.87
N MET A 115 -14.51 12.30 4.15
CA MET A 115 -13.55 13.23 4.74
C MET A 115 -14.20 14.33 5.57
N ARG A 116 -15.37 14.85 5.16
CA ARG A 116 -16.03 15.95 5.88
C ARG A 116 -16.30 15.64 7.36
N PRO A 117 -16.91 14.50 7.73
CA PRO A 117 -17.09 14.15 9.14
C PRO A 117 -15.78 13.97 9.91
N VAL A 118 -14.74 13.43 9.28
CA VAL A 118 -13.41 13.24 9.89
C VAL A 118 -12.74 14.58 10.17
N CYS A 119 -12.76 15.50 9.20
CA CYS A 119 -12.25 16.85 9.36
C CYS A 119 -12.98 17.60 10.49
N ASN A 120 -14.31 17.50 10.56
CA ASN A 120 -15.11 18.12 11.64
C ASN A 120 -14.75 17.55 13.02
N ALA A 121 -14.57 16.22 13.13
CA ALA A 121 -14.17 15.58 14.38
C ALA A 121 -12.79 16.04 14.85
N LEU A 122 -11.81 16.08 13.94
CA LEU A 122 -10.45 16.53 14.23
C LEU A 122 -10.38 18.00 14.62
N ALA A 123 -11.06 18.85 13.85
CA ALA A 123 -11.25 20.27 14.15
C ALA A 123 -11.75 20.49 15.58
N TYR A 124 -12.84 19.81 15.94
CA TYR A 124 -13.40 19.89 17.29
C TYR A 124 -12.39 19.43 18.36
N ALA A 125 -11.71 18.31 18.14
CA ALA A 125 -10.72 17.81 19.10
C ALA A 125 -9.53 18.77 19.27
N HIS A 126 -9.05 19.36 18.18
CA HIS A 126 -7.96 20.35 18.19
C HIS A 126 -8.36 21.60 18.96
N ASP A 127 -9.60 22.09 18.81
CA ASP A 127 -10.13 23.21 19.58
C ASP A 127 -10.21 22.91 21.10
N GLN A 128 -10.37 21.63 21.47
CA GLN A 128 -10.29 21.16 22.85
C GLN A 128 -8.85 20.88 23.33
N GLY A 129 -7.84 21.14 22.49
CA GLY A 129 -6.43 20.89 22.79
C GLY A 129 -6.03 19.41 22.74
N VAL A 130 -6.80 18.58 22.04
CA VAL A 130 -6.58 17.12 21.93
C VAL A 130 -6.16 16.76 20.52
N LEU A 131 -5.01 16.11 20.39
CA LEU A 131 -4.51 15.56 19.11
C LEU A 131 -4.85 14.07 19.00
N HIS A 132 -5.10 13.59 17.79
CA HIS A 132 -5.40 12.19 17.54
C HIS A 132 -4.14 11.32 17.54
N ARG A 133 -3.12 11.69 16.75
CA ARG A 133 -1.77 11.10 16.62
C ARG A 133 -1.66 9.72 15.99
N ASP A 134 -2.77 9.07 15.69
CA ASP A 134 -2.82 7.76 15.01
C ASP A 134 -3.94 7.73 13.95
N ILE A 135 -4.02 8.75 13.09
CA ILE A 135 -5.02 8.77 12.02
C ILE A 135 -4.65 7.74 10.95
N LYS A 136 -5.57 6.82 10.68
CA LYS A 136 -5.45 5.75 9.68
C LYS A 136 -6.82 5.14 9.37
N PRO A 137 -7.00 4.41 8.26
CA PRO A 137 -8.29 3.86 7.87
C PRO A 137 -8.91 2.90 8.89
N SER A 138 -8.10 2.20 9.70
CA SER A 138 -8.63 1.32 10.75
C SER A 138 -9.28 2.07 11.93
N ASN A 139 -9.03 3.38 12.05
CA ASN A 139 -9.56 4.21 13.13
C ASN A 139 -10.75 5.08 12.65
N ILE A 140 -11.17 4.92 11.40
CA ILE A 140 -12.35 5.58 10.82
C ILE A 140 -13.41 4.50 10.62
N MET A 141 -14.51 4.57 11.37
CA MET A 141 -15.62 3.63 11.30
C MET A 141 -16.75 4.14 10.42
N LEU A 142 -17.32 3.25 9.61
CA LEU A 142 -18.39 3.48 8.67
C LEU A 142 -19.59 2.64 9.08
N THR A 143 -20.73 3.28 9.31
CA THR A 143 -21.97 2.59 9.68
C THR A 143 -22.85 2.32 8.45
N PRO A 144 -23.71 1.27 8.48
CA PRO A 144 -24.59 0.94 7.34
C PRO A 144 -25.55 2.06 6.91
N ASP A 145 -25.89 2.96 7.83
CA ASP A 145 -26.71 4.16 7.58
C ASP A 145 -25.90 5.36 7.04
N GLY A 146 -24.61 5.16 6.74
CA GLY A 146 -23.73 6.16 6.14
C GLY A 146 -23.05 7.10 7.13
N GLY A 147 -23.16 6.83 8.43
CA GLY A 147 -22.45 7.55 9.48
C GLY A 147 -20.95 7.27 9.48
N VAL A 148 -20.17 8.27 9.91
CA VAL A 148 -18.70 8.21 10.00
C VAL A 148 -18.28 8.60 11.41
N TYR A 149 -17.45 7.77 12.04
CA TYR A 149 -16.97 7.98 13.40
C TYR A 149 -15.46 7.77 13.49
N LEU A 150 -14.77 8.69 14.15
CA LEU A 150 -13.36 8.59 14.48
C LEU A 150 -13.20 7.97 15.87
N THR A 151 -12.35 6.95 16.00
CA THR A 151 -12.07 6.24 17.26
C THR A 151 -10.58 6.30 17.61
N ASP A 152 -10.22 5.89 18.82
CA ASP A 152 -8.82 5.68 19.27
C ASP A 152 -7.96 6.94 19.45
N PHE A 153 -8.59 8.08 19.76
CA PHE A 153 -7.88 9.30 20.15
C PHE A 153 -6.85 9.07 21.26
N GLY A 154 -5.64 9.63 21.09
CA GLY A 154 -4.67 9.83 22.16
C GLY A 154 -3.93 8.58 22.66
N LEU A 155 -4.32 7.38 22.23
CA LEU A 155 -3.73 6.12 22.72
C LEU A 155 -2.26 5.92 22.28
N ALA A 156 -1.86 6.45 21.13
CA ALA A 156 -0.49 6.32 20.61
C ALA A 156 0.56 7.10 21.43
N ARG A 157 0.20 8.29 21.95
CA ARG A 157 1.09 9.08 22.83
C ARG A 157 1.46 8.29 24.09
N MET A 158 0.53 7.49 24.60
CA MET A 158 0.68 6.77 25.85
C MET A 158 1.71 5.64 25.76
N VAL A 159 1.89 5.09 24.56
CA VAL A 159 2.89 4.05 24.28
C VAL A 159 4.26 4.67 24.01
N GLN A 160 4.33 5.80 23.31
CA GLN A 160 5.61 6.47 22.98
C GLN A 160 6.29 7.17 24.18
N ALA A 161 5.55 7.49 25.25
CA ALA A 161 6.09 8.19 26.42
C ALA A 161 6.80 7.27 27.46
N GLY A 162 6.98 5.98 27.17
CA GLY A 162 7.81 5.09 27.98
C GLY A 162 9.30 5.32 27.69
N GLU A 163 10.15 5.38 28.72
CA GLU A 163 11.62 5.50 28.59
C GLU A 163 12.30 4.30 27.92
N SER A 164 11.54 3.25 27.56
CA SER A 164 12.08 2.11 26.84
C SER A 164 12.31 2.49 25.38
N THR A 165 13.59 2.59 25.03
CA THR A 165 14.18 2.44 23.70
C THR A 165 13.23 1.71 22.75
N LEU A 166 13.06 2.26 21.54
CA LEU A 166 12.49 1.58 20.38
C LEU A 166 13.21 0.24 20.16
N SER A 167 12.84 -0.80 20.91
CA SER A 167 13.27 -2.16 20.63
C SER A 167 12.54 -2.61 19.37
N GLN A 168 13.18 -3.48 18.59
CA GLN A 168 12.63 -4.02 17.34
C GLN A 168 11.23 -4.63 17.50
N ASP A 169 10.85 -5.04 18.73
CA ASP A 169 9.53 -5.58 19.07
C ASP A 169 8.48 -4.53 19.48
N MET A 170 8.90 -3.28 19.77
CA MET A 170 8.05 -2.18 20.27
C MET A 170 7.84 -1.05 19.26
N MET A 171 8.18 -1.25 17.99
CA MET A 171 7.68 -0.40 16.90
C MET A 171 6.20 -0.72 16.66
N VAL A 172 5.39 -0.40 17.68
CA VAL A 172 3.99 -0.76 17.77
C VAL A 172 3.23 0.23 16.89
N GLY A 173 3.01 -0.13 15.63
CA GLY A 173 2.26 0.72 14.70
C GLY A 173 2.28 0.23 13.26
N THR A 174 1.38 0.80 12.46
CA THR A 174 1.37 0.75 11.00
C THR A 174 2.05 2.06 10.56
N PRO A 175 3.38 2.08 10.33
CA PRO A 175 4.14 3.31 10.07
C PRO A 175 3.70 4.06 8.81
N GLN A 176 2.88 3.44 7.97
CA GLN A 176 2.39 3.97 6.70
C GLN A 176 1.66 5.32 6.79
N TYR A 177 1.26 5.75 8.00
CA TYR A 177 0.53 7.01 8.23
C TYR A 177 1.26 7.95 9.21
N ILE A 178 2.49 7.63 9.60
CA ILE A 178 3.23 8.43 10.60
C ILE A 178 3.64 9.77 10.00
N SER A 179 3.48 10.86 10.77
CA SER A 179 4.01 12.16 10.36
C SER A 179 5.55 12.22 10.51
N PRO A 180 6.25 13.04 9.72
CA PRO A 180 7.70 13.22 9.83
C PRO A 180 8.15 13.61 11.24
N GLU A 181 7.45 14.55 11.88
CA GLU A 181 7.77 15.02 13.22
C GLU A 181 7.55 13.96 14.30
N GLN A 182 6.56 13.06 14.14
CA GLN A 182 6.38 11.92 15.03
C GLN A 182 7.47 10.88 14.82
N ALA A 183 7.83 10.62 13.57
CA ALA A 183 8.91 9.71 13.18
C ALA A 183 10.27 10.17 13.72
N GLN A 184 10.52 11.48 13.75
CA GLN A 184 11.72 12.10 14.33
C GLN A 184 11.67 12.21 15.86
N GLY A 185 10.55 11.86 16.50
CA GLY A 185 10.39 11.93 17.96
C GLY A 185 10.29 13.35 18.50
N GLU A 186 9.80 14.31 17.71
CA GLU A 186 9.59 15.68 18.18
C GLU A 186 8.63 15.72 19.38
N ARG A 187 8.96 16.54 20.37
CA ARG A 187 8.13 16.69 21.59
C ARG A 187 6.95 17.64 21.39
N ASN A 188 7.09 18.60 20.48
CA ASN A 188 6.14 19.69 20.25
C ASN A 188 5.30 19.39 19.00
N LEU A 189 4.38 18.44 19.15
CA LEU A 189 3.37 18.10 18.14
C LEU A 189 2.17 19.03 18.27
N ASP A 190 1.57 19.40 17.14
CA ASP A 190 0.34 20.20 17.05
C ASP A 190 -0.64 19.57 16.06
N GLY A 191 -1.73 20.26 15.72
CA GLY A 191 -2.77 19.75 14.80
C GLY A 191 -2.25 19.37 13.42
N ARG A 192 -1.11 19.90 12.98
CA ARG A 192 -0.52 19.65 11.66
C ARG A 192 0.05 18.23 11.53
N THR A 193 0.30 17.57 12.67
CA THR A 193 0.60 16.15 12.74
C THR A 193 -0.58 15.31 12.23
N ASP A 194 -1.79 15.60 12.71
CA ASP A 194 -2.99 14.89 12.26
C ASP A 194 -3.34 15.24 10.81
N ILE A 195 -3.05 16.47 10.36
CA ILE A 195 -3.22 16.90 8.95
C ILE A 195 -2.38 16.05 8.01
N TYR A 196 -1.12 15.76 8.35
CA TYR A 196 -0.27 14.90 7.52
C TYR A 196 -0.84 13.50 7.42
N SER A 197 -1.13 12.85 8.55
CA SER A 197 -1.69 11.50 8.57
C SER A 197 -3.03 11.43 7.84
N LEU A 198 -3.86 12.47 7.94
CA LEU A 198 -5.09 12.59 7.18
C LEU A 198 -4.84 12.79 5.68
N GLY A 199 -3.78 13.50 5.29
CA GLY A 199 -3.30 13.61 3.92
C GLY A 199 -2.89 12.27 3.33
N VAL A 200 -2.25 11.39 4.13
CA VAL A 200 -1.92 10.03 3.72
C VAL A 200 -3.18 9.20 3.49
N VAL A 201 -4.16 9.31 4.40
CA VAL A 201 -5.47 8.64 4.24
C VAL A 201 -6.16 9.13 2.97
N LEU A 202 -6.16 10.45 2.70
CA LEU A 202 -6.75 11.01 1.49
C LEU A 202 -6.03 10.53 0.22
N PHE A 203 -4.70 10.46 0.25
CA PHE A 203 -3.90 9.88 -0.84
C PHE A 203 -4.36 8.45 -1.11
N GLU A 204 -4.37 7.58 -0.10
CA GLU A 204 -4.78 6.18 -0.23
C GLU A 204 -6.23 6.02 -0.69
N MET A 205 -7.14 6.87 -0.19
CA MET A 205 -8.53 6.88 -0.62
C MET A 205 -8.65 7.16 -2.11
N LEU A 206 -7.80 8.00 -2.70
CA LEU A 206 -7.91 8.40 -4.10
C LEU A 206 -7.02 7.59 -5.04
N THR A 207 -5.94 6.98 -4.55
CA THR A 207 -4.99 6.20 -5.37
C THR A 207 -5.11 4.70 -5.17
N GLY A 208 -5.72 4.25 -4.07
CA GLY A 208 -5.78 2.85 -3.66
C GLY A 208 -4.48 2.32 -3.03
N SER A 209 -3.46 3.16 -2.87
CA SER A 209 -2.20 2.79 -2.24
C SER A 209 -1.66 3.92 -1.36
N VAL A 210 -0.90 3.59 -0.32
CA VAL A 210 -0.21 4.60 0.49
C VAL A 210 0.98 5.20 -0.28
N PRO A 211 1.39 6.45 0.00
CA PRO A 211 2.52 7.09 -0.69
C PRO A 211 3.85 6.36 -0.44
N PHE A 212 4.01 5.73 0.73
CA PHE A 212 5.22 5.00 1.08
C PHE A 212 4.90 3.61 1.64
N SER A 213 5.55 2.61 1.04
CA SER A 213 5.51 1.21 1.46
C SER A 213 6.92 0.65 1.38
N GLY A 214 7.29 -0.23 2.31
CA GLY A 214 8.61 -0.85 2.34
C GLY A 214 8.58 -2.16 3.11
N ASP A 215 9.63 -2.96 2.92
CA ASP A 215 9.75 -4.30 3.49
C ASP A 215 9.93 -4.29 5.00
N THR A 216 10.41 -3.16 5.55
CA THR A 216 10.56 -2.97 7.00
C THR A 216 9.81 -1.73 7.48
N PRO A 217 9.28 -1.75 8.72
CA PRO A 217 8.67 -0.58 9.32
C PRO A 217 9.61 0.64 9.36
N PHE A 218 10.91 0.42 9.57
CA PHE A 218 11.93 1.46 9.59
C PHE A 218 12.09 2.14 8.22
N ALA A 219 12.07 1.37 7.13
CA ALA A 219 12.11 1.92 5.78
C ALA A 219 10.91 2.85 5.50
N VAL A 220 9.71 2.47 5.94
CA VAL A 220 8.51 3.31 5.79
C VAL A 220 8.63 4.61 6.60
N VAL A 221 9.14 4.53 7.83
CA VAL A 221 9.42 5.72 8.65
C VAL A 221 10.44 6.63 7.98
N HIS A 222 11.53 6.07 7.49
CA HIS A 222 12.57 6.79 6.74
C HIS A 222 11.96 7.52 5.54
N ASP A 223 11.13 6.84 4.75
CA ASP A 223 10.46 7.42 3.58
C ASP A 223 9.53 8.58 3.96
N HIS A 224 8.79 8.46 5.07
CA HIS A 224 7.98 9.59 5.55
C HIS A 224 8.83 10.79 5.94
N ILE A 225 10.07 10.63 6.43
CA ILE A 225 10.95 11.75 6.77
C ILE A 225 11.62 12.33 5.52
N TYR A 226 12.23 11.50 4.68
CA TYR A 226 13.21 11.94 3.69
C TYR A 226 12.77 11.76 2.24
N LYS A 227 12.02 10.71 1.93
CA LYS A 227 11.69 10.40 0.54
C LYS A 227 10.70 11.42 -0.05
N PRO A 228 10.95 11.93 -1.27
CA PRO A 228 10.00 12.77 -1.99
C PRO A 228 8.64 12.07 -2.13
N LEU A 229 7.57 12.86 -2.08
CA LEU A 229 6.23 12.32 -2.27
C LEU A 229 6.04 11.89 -3.72
N PRO A 230 5.49 10.68 -3.98
CA PRO A 230 5.00 10.37 -5.31
C PRO A 230 3.84 11.31 -5.65
N LEU A 231 3.77 11.72 -6.91
CA LEU A 231 2.62 12.49 -7.39
C LEU A 231 1.38 11.58 -7.40
N PRO A 232 0.28 11.95 -6.71
CA PRO A 232 -0.98 11.19 -6.75
C PRO A 232 -1.44 10.90 -8.17
N SER A 233 -1.31 11.86 -9.10
CA SER A 233 -1.69 11.73 -10.51
C SER A 233 -0.89 10.66 -11.28
N VAL A 234 0.34 10.36 -10.84
CA VAL A 234 1.14 9.27 -11.42
C VAL A 234 0.54 7.90 -11.05
N VAL A 235 -0.06 7.80 -9.86
CA VAL A 235 -0.69 6.56 -9.37
C VAL A 235 -2.14 6.43 -9.85
N ASN A 236 -2.89 7.53 -9.80
CA ASN A 236 -4.25 7.62 -10.34
C ASN A 236 -4.38 8.90 -11.21
N PRO A 237 -4.35 8.75 -12.55
CA PRO A 237 -4.47 9.87 -13.49
C PRO A 237 -5.79 10.65 -13.41
N ASP A 238 -6.84 10.08 -12.80
CA ASP A 238 -8.14 10.75 -12.64
C ASP A 238 -8.11 11.86 -11.57
N ILE A 239 -7.02 11.96 -10.80
CA ILE A 239 -6.85 13.01 -9.80
C ILE A 239 -6.55 14.34 -10.49
N SER A 240 -7.43 15.32 -10.31
CA SER A 240 -7.25 16.65 -10.89
C SER A 240 -6.03 17.37 -10.27
N PRO A 241 -5.37 18.28 -11.01
CA PRO A 241 -4.23 19.05 -10.49
C PRO A 241 -4.55 19.85 -9.22
N GLN A 242 -5.81 20.30 -9.07
CA GLN A 242 -6.26 21.03 -7.88
C GLN A 242 -6.30 20.12 -6.66
N VAL A 243 -6.82 18.89 -6.80
CA VAL A 243 -6.86 17.90 -5.71
C VAL A 243 -5.46 17.43 -5.36
N GLU A 244 -4.62 17.16 -6.37
CA GLU A 244 -3.23 16.81 -6.16
C GLU A 244 -2.49 17.88 -5.34
N LYS A 245 -2.67 19.16 -5.68
CA LYS A 245 -2.07 20.26 -4.91
C LYS A 245 -2.50 20.26 -3.44
N VAL A 246 -3.74 19.93 -3.14
CA VAL A 246 -4.24 19.82 -1.76
C VAL A 246 -3.57 18.65 -1.03
N ILE A 247 -3.50 17.48 -1.67
CA ILE A 247 -2.85 16.29 -1.11
C ILE A 247 -1.38 16.57 -0.83
N LEU A 248 -0.65 17.09 -1.83
CA LEU A 248 0.78 17.39 -1.69
C LEU A 248 1.02 18.43 -0.60
N ARG A 249 0.19 19.48 -0.50
CA ARG A 249 0.30 20.46 0.59
C ARG A 249 0.07 19.86 1.97
N ALA A 250 -0.89 18.93 2.11
CA ALA A 250 -1.10 18.24 3.38
C ALA A 250 0.09 17.36 3.79
N LEU A 251 0.82 16.84 2.80
CA LEU A 251 1.91 15.88 2.96
C LEU A 251 3.32 16.52 2.95
N VAL A 252 3.44 17.85 2.81
CA VAL A 252 4.77 18.50 2.86
C VAL A 252 5.48 18.13 4.16
N LYS A 253 6.79 17.86 4.05
CA LYS A 253 7.58 17.35 5.18
C LYS A 253 7.66 18.37 6.31
N ASP A 254 7.97 19.63 6.02
CA ASP A 254 7.89 20.72 7.00
C ASP A 254 6.43 21.01 7.35
N LYS A 255 6.08 20.83 8.63
CA LYS A 255 4.73 21.10 9.14
C LYS A 255 4.30 22.56 8.95
N ASN A 256 5.22 23.51 8.86
CA ASN A 256 4.90 24.92 8.68
C ASN A 256 4.37 25.27 7.28
N ASP A 257 4.71 24.45 6.28
CA ASP A 257 4.24 24.63 4.91
C ASP A 257 2.90 23.93 4.63
N ARG A 258 2.42 23.12 5.60
CA ARG A 258 1.12 22.46 5.55
C ARG A 258 -0.03 23.46 5.76
N PHE A 259 -1.25 22.95 5.74
CA PHE A 259 -2.41 23.73 6.17
C PHE A 259 -2.30 24.06 7.66
N GLU A 260 -2.65 25.29 8.04
CA GLU A 260 -2.59 25.73 9.42
C GLU A 260 -3.61 24.98 10.30
N THR A 261 -4.78 24.67 9.73
CA THR A 261 -5.89 24.00 10.43
C THR A 261 -6.53 22.93 9.54
N VAL A 262 -7.20 21.96 10.18
CA VAL A 262 -7.94 20.90 9.47
C VAL A 262 -9.11 21.49 8.65
N GLN A 263 -9.70 22.58 9.12
CA GLN A 263 -10.75 23.31 8.40
C GLN A 263 -10.20 23.94 7.12
N ALA A 264 -8.97 24.49 7.13
CA ALA A 264 -8.33 25.03 5.94
C ALA A 264 -8.02 23.93 4.90
N LEU A 265 -7.59 22.74 5.36
CA LEU A 265 -7.46 21.57 4.50
C LEU A 265 -8.81 21.19 3.86
N TRP A 266 -9.87 21.09 4.68
CA TRP A 266 -11.21 20.75 4.20
C TRP A 266 -11.73 21.74 3.15
N GLN A 267 -11.62 23.05 3.42
CA GLN A 267 -12.06 24.09 2.48
C GLN A 267 -11.33 23.98 1.15
N ALA A 268 -10.00 23.81 1.17
CA ALA A 268 -9.22 23.65 -0.05
C ALA A 268 -9.62 22.39 -0.84
N LEU A 269 -9.91 21.27 -0.15
CA LEU A 269 -10.38 20.04 -0.79
C LEU A 269 -11.78 20.20 -1.41
N GLU A 270 -12.70 20.86 -0.69
CA GLU A 270 -14.05 21.14 -1.16
C GLU A 270 -14.03 22.06 -2.38
N GLU A 271 -13.18 23.09 -2.40
CA GLU A 271 -12.98 23.98 -3.54
C GLU A 271 -12.36 23.26 -4.74
N ALA A 272 -11.37 22.41 -4.51
CA ALA A 272 -10.69 21.65 -5.57
C ALA A 272 -11.65 20.70 -6.32
N LEU A 273 -12.70 20.22 -5.65
CA LEU A 273 -13.68 19.28 -6.20
C LEU A 273 -15.04 19.93 -6.54
N GLY A 274 -15.32 21.12 -6.01
CA GLY A 274 -16.64 21.80 -6.06
C GLY A 274 -17.20 22.08 -7.47
N PRO A 275 -16.42 22.54 -8.46
CA PRO A 275 -16.95 22.76 -9.82
C PRO A 275 -17.21 21.47 -10.60
N GLN A 276 -16.57 20.35 -10.24
CA GLN A 276 -16.69 19.07 -10.94
C GLN A 276 -17.89 18.25 -10.45
N VAL A 277 -18.28 18.37 -9.18
CA VAL A 277 -19.48 17.68 -8.63
C VAL A 277 -20.79 18.33 -9.13
N ALA A 278 -20.77 19.62 -9.49
CA ALA A 278 -21.94 20.32 -10.03
C ALA A 278 -22.33 19.91 -11.46
N GLN A 279 -21.49 19.14 -12.18
CA GLN A 279 -21.73 18.69 -13.55
C GLN A 279 -21.87 17.17 -13.71
N ALA A 280 -21.89 16.40 -12.62
CA ALA A 280 -22.38 15.03 -12.70
C ALA A 280 -23.87 15.08 -13.07
N PRO A 281 -24.33 14.50 -14.20
CA PRO A 281 -25.74 14.42 -14.45
C PRO A 281 -26.36 13.66 -13.28
N THR A 282 -27.32 14.29 -12.61
CA THR A 282 -28.22 13.58 -11.72
C THR A 282 -28.81 12.45 -12.56
N ILE A 283 -28.38 11.21 -12.32
CA ILE A 283 -29.09 10.04 -12.79
C ILE A 283 -30.42 10.10 -12.05
N ALA A 284 -31.39 10.77 -12.68
CA ALA A 284 -32.79 10.60 -12.40
C ALA A 284 -33.02 9.09 -12.40
N LYS A 285 -33.55 8.58 -11.29
CA LYS A 285 -34.05 7.21 -11.16
C LYS A 285 -34.79 6.81 -12.44
N ILE A 286 -34.14 6.04 -13.31
CA ILE A 286 -34.84 5.16 -14.22
C ILE A 286 -35.12 3.91 -13.39
N VAL A 287 -36.24 3.97 -12.67
CA VAL A 287 -36.95 2.75 -12.32
C VAL A 287 -37.48 2.23 -13.65
N GLU A 288 -36.77 1.28 -14.26
CA GLU A 288 -37.38 0.43 -15.28
C GLU A 288 -38.48 -0.39 -14.58
N GLU A 289 -39.72 0.13 -14.64
CA GLU A 289 -40.90 -0.67 -14.41
C GLU A 289 -40.95 -1.77 -15.49
N LYS A 290 -40.59 -2.99 -15.09
CA LYS A 290 -40.91 -4.20 -15.84
C LYS A 290 -42.43 -4.23 -16.10
N PRO A 291 -42.90 -4.38 -17.35
CA PRO A 291 -44.32 -4.52 -17.61
C PRO A 291 -44.87 -5.80 -16.95
N VAL A 292 -45.82 -5.63 -16.04
CA VAL A 292 -46.58 -6.72 -15.43
C VAL A 292 -47.56 -7.26 -16.48
N LEU A 293 -47.32 -8.46 -16.99
CA LEU A 293 -48.31 -9.23 -17.75
C LEU A 293 -49.31 -9.89 -16.78
N PRO A 294 -50.63 -9.88 -17.10
CA PRO A 294 -51.68 -10.43 -16.24
C PRO A 294 -51.67 -11.97 -16.20
N PRO A 295 -52.27 -12.61 -15.17
CA PRO A 295 -52.14 -14.04 -14.94
C PRO A 295 -53.06 -14.83 -15.88
N ALA A 296 -52.51 -15.85 -16.54
CA ALA A 296 -53.27 -16.86 -17.27
C ALA A 296 -53.32 -18.18 -16.49
N LYS A 297 -54.51 -18.80 -16.53
CA LYS A 297 -55.01 -19.93 -15.73
C LYS A 297 -54.29 -21.26 -15.94
N GLU A 298 -54.37 -22.10 -14.90
CA GLU A 298 -53.96 -23.50 -14.83
C GLU A 298 -54.48 -24.40 -15.96
N SER A 299 -53.66 -25.37 -16.40
CA SER A 299 -54.13 -26.75 -16.63
C SER A 299 -53.01 -27.82 -16.56
N SER A 300 -53.14 -28.71 -15.57
CA SER A 300 -52.94 -30.17 -15.60
C SER A 300 -51.65 -30.83 -16.15
N LYS A 301 -50.79 -31.25 -15.20
CA LYS A 301 -50.06 -32.54 -15.04
C LYS A 301 -49.56 -33.33 -16.28
N LYS A 302 -48.26 -33.68 -16.26
CA LYS A 302 -47.76 -35.08 -16.23
C LYS A 302 -46.31 -35.15 -15.71
N LYS A 303 -46.05 -36.20 -14.92
CA LYS A 303 -44.81 -36.50 -14.18
C LYS A 303 -43.76 -37.14 -15.10
N PHE A 304 -42.49 -36.79 -14.94
CA PHE A 304 -41.35 -37.67 -15.23
C PHE A 304 -40.29 -37.50 -14.13
N ILE A 305 -39.93 -38.64 -13.54
CA ILE A 305 -38.91 -38.81 -12.51
C ILE A 305 -37.62 -39.18 -13.24
N ILE A 306 -36.51 -38.45 -13.03
CA ILE A 306 -35.16 -38.94 -13.31
C ILE A 306 -34.22 -38.53 -12.19
N ALA A 307 -33.62 -39.54 -11.56
CA ALA A 307 -32.57 -39.46 -10.56
C ALA A 307 -31.23 -39.14 -11.20
N GLY A 308 -30.43 -38.27 -10.56
CA GLY A 308 -29.11 -37.86 -11.04
C GLY A 308 -28.13 -37.64 -9.89
N GLY A 309 -27.79 -38.72 -9.17
CA GLY A 309 -26.62 -38.77 -8.31
C GLY A 309 -25.76 -39.94 -8.73
N SER A 310 -24.63 -39.69 -9.41
CA SER A 310 -23.50 -40.64 -9.63
C SER A 310 -22.44 -40.05 -10.60
N ILE A 311 -21.81 -38.90 -10.27
CA ILE A 311 -20.60 -38.43 -10.99
C ILE A 311 -19.39 -38.33 -10.05
N ALA A 312 -19.59 -38.19 -8.74
CA ALA A 312 -18.49 -38.08 -7.78
C ALA A 312 -17.78 -39.42 -7.44
N ALA A 313 -18.42 -40.58 -7.67
CA ALA A 313 -17.84 -41.89 -7.32
C ALA A 313 -16.89 -42.48 -8.39
N LEU A 314 -16.99 -42.03 -9.65
CA LEU A 314 -16.19 -42.55 -10.76
C LEU A 314 -14.82 -41.88 -10.89
N LEU A 315 -14.69 -40.61 -10.47
CA LEU A 315 -13.42 -39.88 -10.51
C LEU A 315 -12.45 -40.31 -9.39
N PHE A 316 -12.96 -40.79 -8.26
CA PHE A 316 -12.13 -41.25 -7.14
C PHE A 316 -11.45 -42.61 -7.43
N ILE A 317 -12.12 -43.49 -8.19
CA ILE A 317 -11.58 -44.83 -8.53
C ILE A 317 -10.45 -44.72 -9.57
N CYS A 318 -10.51 -43.75 -10.50
CA CYS A 318 -9.43 -43.50 -11.46
C CYS A 318 -8.17 -42.91 -10.81
N PHE A 319 -8.32 -42.10 -9.75
CA PHE A 319 -7.18 -41.48 -9.07
C PHE A 319 -6.37 -42.48 -8.22
N CYS A 320 -7.03 -43.46 -7.60
CA CYS A 320 -6.34 -44.50 -6.82
C CYS A 320 -5.58 -45.54 -7.68
N ALA A 321 -5.98 -45.75 -8.94
CA ALA A 321 -5.32 -46.71 -9.83
C ALA A 321 -3.97 -46.21 -10.37
N LEU A 322 -3.77 -44.89 -10.49
CA LEU A 322 -2.54 -44.28 -11.03
C LEU A 322 -1.38 -44.25 -10.03
N ILE A 323 -1.67 -44.27 -8.72
CA ILE A 323 -0.65 -44.25 -7.67
C ILE A 323 -0.08 -45.66 -7.40
N ALA A 324 -0.80 -46.71 -7.78
CA ALA A 324 -0.41 -48.10 -7.52
C ALA A 324 0.55 -48.73 -8.55
N LEU A 325 0.84 -48.06 -9.67
CA LEU A 325 1.59 -48.67 -10.79
C LEU A 325 3.03 -48.16 -10.99
N ASN A 326 3.53 -47.23 -10.17
CA ASN A 326 4.87 -46.65 -10.40
C ASN A 326 5.84 -46.73 -9.21
N ARG A 327 5.72 -47.75 -8.35
CA ARG A 327 6.72 -48.04 -7.32
C ARG A 327 7.36 -49.43 -7.51
N GLY A 328 8.57 -49.40 -8.05
CA GLY A 328 9.68 -50.27 -7.62
C GLY A 328 10.05 -51.42 -8.56
N LYS A 329 11.27 -51.34 -9.13
CA LYS A 329 12.34 -52.32 -8.86
C LYS A 329 13.68 -51.94 -9.51
N GLU A 330 14.71 -51.93 -8.67
CA GLU A 330 16.15 -51.87 -8.98
C GLU A 330 16.66 -53.21 -9.54
N ALA A 331 17.76 -53.19 -10.33
CA ALA A 331 19.09 -53.74 -9.97
C ALA A 331 19.98 -54.10 -11.19
N ASN A 332 21.21 -53.54 -11.16
CA ASN A 332 22.55 -54.01 -11.62
C ASN A 332 22.74 -55.08 -12.73
N ASP A 333 23.59 -54.78 -13.73
CA ASP A 333 24.96 -55.32 -13.85
C ASP A 333 25.76 -54.73 -15.06
N LYS A 334 27.08 -54.62 -14.90
CA LYS A 334 28.15 -54.30 -15.90
C LYS A 334 28.90 -55.61 -16.25
N PRO A 335 29.97 -55.68 -17.10
CA PRO A 335 30.54 -54.75 -18.10
C PRO A 335 30.95 -55.45 -19.45
N MET A 336 31.37 -54.67 -20.47
CA MET A 336 32.57 -54.87 -21.34
C MET A 336 32.53 -54.06 -22.67
N SER A 337 33.64 -53.38 -22.98
CA SER A 337 34.07 -52.83 -24.29
C SER A 337 34.70 -53.96 -25.16
N PRO A 338 35.20 -53.79 -26.43
CA PRO A 338 35.81 -52.58 -27.03
C PRO A 338 35.66 -52.36 -28.58
N GLU A 339 36.31 -51.27 -29.04
CA GLU A 339 36.97 -51.03 -30.35
C GLU A 339 36.17 -50.67 -31.62
N MET A 340 36.45 -49.46 -32.15
CA MET A 340 37.10 -49.13 -33.46
C MET A 340 36.16 -49.18 -34.67
N ALA A 341 36.23 -48.31 -35.67
CA ALA A 341 37.02 -47.12 -35.98
C ALA A 341 36.36 -46.47 -37.22
N GLN A 342 36.69 -45.18 -37.47
CA GLN A 342 37.15 -44.62 -38.76
C GLN A 342 36.64 -43.19 -38.99
N GLN A 343 37.62 -42.29 -38.91
CA GLN A 343 37.61 -40.91 -39.40
C GLN A 343 37.86 -40.89 -40.91
N GLU A 344 37.45 -39.82 -41.59
CA GLU A 344 38.31 -39.05 -42.54
C GLU A 344 37.61 -37.72 -42.98
N PRO A 345 38.30 -36.71 -43.59
CA PRO A 345 38.66 -35.48 -42.88
C PRO A 345 38.39 -34.13 -43.62
N LEU A 346 38.85 -33.04 -42.96
CA LEU A 346 39.41 -31.79 -43.52
C LEU A 346 38.47 -30.61 -43.90
N HIS A 347 38.50 -29.54 -43.10
CA HIS A 347 39.08 -28.23 -43.50
C HIS A 347 39.17 -27.26 -42.31
N THR A 348 40.36 -26.71 -42.05
CA THR A 348 40.56 -25.50 -41.24
C THR A 348 40.44 -24.26 -42.13
N PRO A 349 40.09 -23.10 -41.55
CA PRO A 349 41.10 -22.05 -41.44
C PRO A 349 41.07 -21.25 -40.12
N ASP A 350 42.29 -20.92 -39.69
CA ASP A 350 42.79 -19.81 -38.86
C ASP A 350 42.12 -19.33 -37.55
N LYS A 351 43.05 -19.04 -36.64
CA LYS A 351 42.95 -18.74 -35.21
C LYS A 351 42.58 -17.28 -34.94
N PRO A 352 41.56 -16.97 -34.11
CA PRO A 352 41.40 -15.65 -33.49
C PRO A 352 42.32 -15.51 -32.25
N PRO A 353 42.62 -14.28 -31.80
CA PRO A 353 43.66 -14.01 -30.81
C PRO A 353 43.29 -14.54 -29.42
N ALA A 354 44.33 -14.78 -28.60
CA ALA A 354 44.23 -15.37 -27.27
C ALA A 354 43.22 -14.62 -26.38
N GLU A 355 42.19 -15.35 -25.95
CA GLU A 355 41.31 -14.98 -24.86
C GLU A 355 42.14 -14.87 -23.58
N ALA A 356 41.99 -13.75 -22.86
CA ALA A 356 42.56 -13.60 -21.52
C ALA A 356 42.02 -14.71 -20.60
N PRO A 357 42.79 -15.20 -19.63
CA PRO A 357 42.30 -16.23 -18.72
C PRO A 357 41.02 -15.73 -18.01
N PRO A 358 40.05 -16.62 -17.72
CA PRO A 358 38.88 -16.25 -16.95
C PRO A 358 39.33 -15.68 -15.61
N VAL A 359 38.84 -14.48 -15.27
CA VAL A 359 38.99 -13.93 -13.93
C VAL A 359 38.23 -14.86 -12.99
N GLU A 360 38.93 -15.51 -12.06
CA GLU A 360 38.27 -16.23 -10.96
C GLU A 360 37.38 -15.25 -10.22
N PRO A 361 36.11 -15.60 -9.92
CA PRO A 361 35.24 -14.72 -9.15
C PRO A 361 35.91 -14.41 -7.80
N PRO A 362 35.86 -13.16 -7.34
CA PRO A 362 36.49 -12.77 -6.09
C PRO A 362 35.96 -13.64 -4.93
N PRO A 363 36.78 -13.94 -3.92
CA PRO A 363 36.33 -14.71 -2.76
C PRO A 363 35.13 -14.02 -2.11
N LEU A 364 34.12 -14.81 -1.69
CA LEU A 364 32.83 -14.34 -1.14
C LEU A 364 32.93 -13.22 -0.08
N ALA A 365 34.03 -13.17 0.68
CA ALA A 365 34.27 -12.11 1.67
C ALA A 365 34.53 -10.72 1.05
N GLU A 366 35.18 -10.67 -0.13
CA GLU A 366 35.42 -9.41 -0.87
C GLU A 366 34.15 -8.90 -1.56
N GLU A 367 33.25 -9.79 -1.99
CA GLU A 367 31.93 -9.41 -2.53
C GLU A 367 31.01 -8.86 -1.43
N GLU A 368 31.00 -9.46 -0.24
CA GLU A 368 30.23 -8.97 0.91
C GLU A 368 30.74 -7.59 1.39
N GLU A 369 32.06 -7.37 1.45
CA GLU A 369 32.64 -6.06 1.78
C GLU A 369 32.36 -5.00 0.70
N SER A 370 32.44 -5.37 -0.58
CA SER A 370 32.11 -4.48 -1.71
C SER A 370 30.65 -4.04 -1.69
N PHE A 371 29.72 -4.97 -1.43
CA PHE A 371 28.29 -4.67 -1.34
C PHE A 371 27.97 -3.74 -0.16
N ALA A 372 28.53 -4.01 1.02
CA ALA A 372 28.32 -3.18 2.21
C ALA A 372 28.82 -1.74 2.01
N GLU A 373 29.94 -1.58 1.31
CA GLU A 373 30.48 -0.26 0.98
C GLU A 373 29.64 0.46 -0.08
N ALA A 374 29.12 -0.27 -1.08
CA ALA A 374 28.19 0.29 -2.07
C ALA A 374 26.88 0.76 -1.42
N GLU A 375 26.36 0.01 -0.44
CA GLU A 375 25.19 0.40 0.36
C GLU A 375 25.46 1.68 1.16
N ARG A 376 26.65 1.80 1.78
CA ARG A 376 27.05 3.01 2.51
C ARG A 376 27.12 4.24 1.61
N LEU A 377 27.75 4.09 0.44
CA LEU A 377 27.86 5.17 -0.56
C LEU A 377 26.48 5.56 -1.11
N HIS A 378 25.61 4.58 -1.38
CA HIS A 378 24.24 4.87 -1.79
C HIS A 378 23.48 5.65 -0.71
N GLN A 379 23.63 5.26 0.55
CA GLN A 379 23.02 5.97 1.67
C GLN A 379 23.53 7.42 1.78
N GLU A 380 24.84 7.64 1.66
CA GLU A 380 25.43 8.99 1.60
C GLU A 380 24.85 9.82 0.46
N GLY A 381 24.69 9.23 -0.73
CA GLY A 381 24.03 9.86 -1.86
C GLY A 381 22.57 10.23 -1.59
N GLN A 382 21.81 9.33 -0.98
CA GLN A 382 20.41 9.60 -0.60
C GLN A 382 20.30 10.71 0.47
N GLU A 383 21.23 10.76 1.42
CA GLU A 383 21.29 11.83 2.42
C GLU A 383 21.56 13.20 1.77
N LEU A 384 22.43 13.25 0.76
CA LEU A 384 22.69 14.47 -0.01
C LEU A 384 21.48 14.89 -0.86
N LEU A 385 20.77 13.94 -1.50
CA LEU A 385 19.51 14.24 -2.19
C LEU A 385 18.46 14.80 -1.23
N ALA A 386 18.33 14.19 -0.05
CA ALA A 386 17.40 14.65 0.98
C ALA A 386 17.79 16.03 1.54
N ALA A 387 19.09 16.36 1.57
CA ALA A 387 19.59 17.69 1.91
C ALA A 387 19.40 18.73 0.81
N GLY A 388 18.81 18.36 -0.34
CA GLY A 388 18.63 19.25 -1.48
C GLY A 388 19.91 19.50 -2.26
N ASP A 389 20.90 18.62 -2.15
CA ASP A 389 22.16 18.66 -2.89
C ASP A 389 22.26 17.50 -3.90
N PRO A 390 21.48 17.53 -4.99
CA PRO A 390 21.49 16.47 -5.99
C PRO A 390 22.83 16.39 -6.74
N MET A 391 23.54 17.52 -6.90
CA MET A 391 24.89 17.52 -7.49
C MET A 391 25.91 16.81 -6.59
N GLY A 392 25.86 17.07 -5.28
CA GLY A 392 26.70 16.38 -4.30
C GLY A 392 26.41 14.88 -4.25
N ALA A 393 25.14 14.50 -4.35
CA ALA A 393 24.71 13.11 -4.31
C ALA A 393 25.24 12.25 -5.47
N LEU A 394 25.47 12.84 -6.65
CA LEU A 394 25.93 12.09 -7.82
C LEU A 394 27.25 11.36 -7.57
N ILE A 395 28.19 11.96 -6.82
CA ILE A 395 29.51 11.37 -6.58
C ILE A 395 29.39 10.03 -5.84
N PRO A 396 28.83 9.95 -4.62
CA PRO A 396 28.73 8.69 -3.90
C PRO A 396 27.79 7.69 -4.60
N LEU A 397 26.74 8.14 -5.31
CA LEU A 397 25.86 7.26 -6.07
C LEU A 397 26.58 6.57 -7.24
N LEU A 398 27.35 7.32 -8.02
CA LEU A 398 28.15 6.75 -9.11
C LEU A 398 29.26 5.85 -8.58
N GLN A 399 29.86 6.18 -7.43
CA GLN A 399 30.83 5.31 -6.76
C GLN A 399 30.20 4.00 -6.29
N ALA A 400 28.97 4.03 -5.77
CA ALA A 400 28.23 2.82 -5.40
C ALA A 400 27.98 1.91 -6.61
N ILE A 401 27.63 2.49 -7.76
CA ILE A 401 27.46 1.78 -9.03
C ILE A 401 28.78 1.16 -9.52
N ASP A 402 29.87 1.94 -9.48
CA ASP A 402 31.19 1.48 -9.92
C ASP A 402 31.72 0.34 -9.03
N LEU A 403 31.45 0.43 -7.73
CA LEU A 403 31.90 -0.54 -6.75
C LEU A 403 31.11 -1.85 -6.85
N HIS A 404 29.79 -1.76 -7.02
CA HIS A 404 28.93 -2.92 -7.15
C HIS A 404 27.86 -2.71 -8.24
N ARG A 405 28.19 -3.06 -9.49
CA ARG A 405 27.31 -2.88 -10.64
C ARG A 405 25.92 -3.49 -10.48
N GLY A 406 25.79 -4.60 -9.74
CA GLY A 406 24.49 -5.24 -9.46
C GLY A 406 23.62 -4.51 -8.42
N PHE A 407 24.09 -3.40 -7.86
CA PHE A 407 23.37 -2.66 -6.81
C PHE A 407 22.36 -1.68 -7.44
N ILE A 408 21.23 -2.24 -7.87
CA ILE A 408 20.16 -1.56 -8.61
C ILE A 408 19.64 -0.25 -7.97
N PRO A 409 19.48 -0.13 -6.64
CA PRO A 409 19.01 1.11 -6.03
C PRO A 409 19.83 2.34 -6.41
N ALA A 410 21.16 2.20 -6.56
CA ALA A 410 22.03 3.34 -6.88
C ALA A 410 21.78 3.92 -8.28
N TYR A 411 21.41 3.11 -9.28
CA TYR A 411 21.03 3.63 -10.60
C TYR A 411 19.75 4.46 -10.56
N THR A 412 18.78 4.05 -9.74
CA THR A 412 17.50 4.76 -9.60
C THR A 412 17.73 6.10 -8.90
N ALA A 413 18.49 6.11 -7.81
CA ALA A 413 18.85 7.33 -7.09
C ALA A 413 19.75 8.26 -7.92
N ALA A 414 20.68 7.72 -8.72
CA ALA A 414 21.48 8.52 -9.64
C ALA A 414 20.61 9.17 -10.73
N ALA A 415 19.63 8.44 -11.28
CA ALA A 415 18.68 8.98 -12.23
C ALA A 415 17.84 10.12 -11.61
N GLU A 416 17.39 9.98 -10.36
CA GLU A 416 16.70 11.05 -9.63
C GLU A 416 17.59 12.29 -9.44
N ALA A 417 18.86 12.08 -9.06
CA ALA A 417 19.84 13.14 -8.91
C ALA A 417 20.05 13.90 -10.23
N PHE A 418 20.22 13.17 -11.34
CA PHE A 418 20.35 13.76 -12.67
C PHE A 418 19.08 14.52 -13.10
N LEU A 419 17.88 14.01 -12.82
CA LEU A 419 16.64 14.74 -13.12
C LEU A 419 16.52 16.03 -12.29
N ALA A 420 16.92 15.98 -11.01
CA ALA A 420 16.94 17.16 -10.15
C ALA A 420 17.99 18.20 -10.58
N THR A 421 18.96 17.83 -11.41
CA THR A 421 19.98 18.71 -12.00
C THR A 421 19.71 19.06 -13.46
N ASP A 422 18.50 18.79 -13.96
CA ASP A 422 18.06 19.04 -15.35
C ASP A 422 18.89 18.28 -16.41
N GLN A 423 19.27 17.03 -16.08
CA GLN A 423 20.07 16.13 -16.90
C GLN A 423 19.28 14.85 -17.27
N PRO A 424 18.22 14.94 -18.08
CA PRO A 424 17.33 13.81 -18.39
C PRO A 424 17.99 12.72 -19.25
N LEU A 425 19.04 13.06 -20.03
CA LEU A 425 19.77 12.08 -20.84
C LEU A 425 20.63 11.19 -19.94
N GLU A 426 21.36 11.80 -19.01
CA GLU A 426 22.19 11.09 -18.03
C GLU A 426 21.33 10.25 -17.08
N ALA A 427 20.13 10.72 -16.74
CA ALA A 427 19.15 9.91 -16.01
C ALA A 427 18.71 8.68 -16.81
N ALA A 428 18.42 8.83 -18.11
CA ALA A 428 18.08 7.71 -18.97
C ALA A 428 19.25 6.72 -19.13
N ASP A 429 20.48 7.23 -19.28
CA ASP A 429 21.70 6.41 -19.37
C ASP A 429 21.96 5.62 -18.08
N ALA A 430 21.73 6.24 -16.90
CA ALA A 430 21.83 5.55 -15.62
C ALA A 430 20.80 4.41 -15.51
N LEU A 431 19.54 4.64 -15.88
CA LEU A 431 18.52 3.59 -15.88
C LEU A 431 18.83 2.48 -16.88
N GLN A 432 19.33 2.83 -18.07
CA GLN A 432 19.76 1.87 -19.09
C GLN A 432 20.92 1.00 -18.59
N ALA A 433 21.93 1.59 -17.95
CA ALA A 433 23.03 0.86 -17.33
C ALA A 433 22.54 -0.09 -16.21
N GLY A 434 21.55 0.35 -15.42
CA GLY A 434 20.90 -0.50 -14.42
C GLY A 434 20.20 -1.71 -15.03
N ILE A 435 19.50 -1.52 -16.17
CA ILE A 435 18.87 -2.61 -16.92
C ILE A 435 19.93 -3.56 -17.50
N GLU A 436 21.05 -3.03 -18.01
CA GLU A 436 22.15 -3.87 -18.50
C GLU A 436 22.76 -4.71 -17.37
N SER A 437 22.83 -4.17 -16.15
CA SER A 437 23.32 -4.92 -15.00
C SER A 437 22.31 -5.91 -14.42
N ASN A 438 21.01 -5.67 -14.58
CA ASN A 438 19.96 -6.61 -14.23
C ASN A 438 18.85 -6.63 -15.29
N PRO A 439 19.03 -7.39 -16.39
CA PRO A 439 18.11 -7.37 -17.52
C PRO A 439 16.67 -7.77 -17.19
N GLN A 440 16.48 -8.47 -16.06
CA GLN A 440 15.20 -8.97 -15.58
C GLN A 440 14.43 -7.97 -14.70
N ASP A 441 15.01 -6.81 -14.35
CA ASP A 441 14.29 -5.81 -13.57
C ASP A 441 13.32 -5.01 -14.45
N ILE A 442 12.08 -5.48 -14.48
CA ILE A 442 10.97 -4.85 -15.22
C ILE A 442 10.69 -3.42 -14.71
N ARG A 443 10.96 -3.13 -13.42
CA ARG A 443 10.65 -1.80 -12.86
C ARG A 443 11.55 -0.73 -13.45
N LEU A 444 12.83 -1.03 -13.66
CA LEU A 444 13.75 -0.11 -14.35
C LEU A 444 13.31 0.16 -15.79
N ARG A 445 12.84 -0.87 -16.51
CA ARG A 445 12.31 -0.73 -17.88
C ARG A 445 11.07 0.15 -17.92
N LEU A 446 10.14 -0.05 -16.98
CA LEU A 446 8.96 0.82 -16.84
C LEU A 446 9.37 2.26 -16.53
N TYR A 447 10.35 2.48 -15.65
CA TYR A 447 10.83 3.81 -15.32
C TYR A 447 11.51 4.49 -16.52
N LEU A 448 12.43 3.80 -17.20
CA LEU A 448 13.11 4.31 -18.40
C LEU A 448 12.11 4.65 -19.51
N SER A 449 11.14 3.76 -19.76
CA SER A 449 10.10 4.01 -20.77
C SER A 449 9.27 5.26 -20.47
N HIS A 450 8.97 5.52 -19.20
CA HIS A 450 8.26 6.73 -18.79
C HIS A 450 9.09 7.97 -19.05
N LEU A 451 10.37 7.95 -18.67
CA LEU A 451 11.27 9.06 -18.91
C LEU A 451 11.43 9.33 -20.42
N GLN A 452 11.51 8.28 -21.24
CA GLN A 452 11.54 8.40 -22.70
C GLN A 452 10.24 9.02 -23.25
N MET A 453 9.07 8.57 -22.78
CA MET A 453 7.78 9.15 -23.20
C MET A 453 7.65 10.64 -22.84
N VAL A 454 8.04 11.03 -21.62
CA VAL A 454 7.99 12.44 -21.16
C VAL A 454 8.91 13.33 -22.00
N ASN A 455 10.01 12.78 -22.51
CA ASN A 455 10.93 13.47 -23.41
C ASN A 455 10.61 13.25 -24.89
N GLU A 456 9.39 12.83 -25.24
CA GLU A 456 8.91 12.58 -26.61
C GLU A 456 9.74 11.55 -27.42
N ARG A 457 10.51 10.70 -26.73
CA ARG A 457 11.30 9.59 -27.29
C ARG A 457 10.45 8.32 -27.42
N PHE A 458 9.34 8.45 -28.14
CA PHE A 458 8.34 7.39 -28.31
C PHE A 458 8.88 6.08 -28.92
N PRO A 459 9.75 6.10 -29.96
CA PRO A 459 10.31 4.86 -30.50
C PRO A 459 11.12 4.06 -29.47
N GLU A 460 11.94 4.73 -28.66
CA GLU A 460 12.73 4.09 -27.61
C GLU A 460 11.87 3.59 -26.46
N ALA A 461 10.85 4.37 -26.07
CA ALA A 461 9.88 3.96 -25.07
C ALA A 461 9.13 2.70 -25.50
N ARG A 462 8.74 2.61 -26.77
CA ARG A 462 8.04 1.44 -27.33
C ARG A 462 8.89 0.19 -27.21
N VAL A 463 10.14 0.23 -27.65
CA VAL A 463 11.08 -0.90 -27.55
C VAL A 463 11.24 -1.34 -26.10
N THR A 464 11.43 -0.38 -25.19
CA THR A 464 11.60 -0.67 -23.75
C THR A 464 10.37 -1.36 -23.13
N LEU A 465 9.16 -0.97 -23.56
CA LEU A 465 7.90 -1.56 -23.09
C LEU A 465 7.60 -2.91 -23.74
N GLU A 466 7.94 -3.09 -25.01
CA GLU A 466 7.84 -4.37 -25.70
C GLU A 466 8.77 -5.40 -25.05
N ASP A 467 10.01 -5.04 -24.77
CA ASP A 467 10.95 -5.86 -24.00
C ASP A 467 10.34 -6.27 -22.64
N ALA A 468 9.72 -5.32 -21.93
CA ALA A 468 9.07 -5.60 -20.64
C ALA A 468 7.91 -6.60 -20.78
N LEU A 469 7.14 -6.55 -21.87
CA LEU A 469 6.07 -7.51 -22.17
C LEU A 469 6.59 -8.86 -22.65
N GLU A 470 7.75 -8.93 -23.31
CA GLU A 470 8.38 -10.22 -23.62
C GLU A 470 8.74 -10.98 -22.33
N MET A 471 9.18 -10.25 -21.29
CA MET A 471 9.49 -10.83 -19.97
C MET A 471 8.25 -11.13 -19.15
N GLN A 472 7.28 -10.21 -19.15
CA GLN A 472 6.04 -10.35 -18.40
C GLN A 472 4.84 -9.94 -19.28
N PRO A 473 4.28 -10.89 -20.03
CA PRO A 473 3.16 -10.63 -20.94
C PRO A 473 1.91 -10.09 -20.24
N ASP A 474 1.73 -10.42 -18.95
CA ASP A 474 0.61 -9.96 -18.13
C ASP A 474 0.96 -8.67 -17.34
N ASN A 475 1.83 -7.80 -17.86
CA ASN A 475 2.15 -6.53 -17.24
C ASN A 475 1.20 -5.42 -17.72
N ALA A 476 0.17 -5.12 -16.92
CA ALA A 476 -0.84 -4.13 -17.28
C ALA A 476 -0.25 -2.72 -17.49
N LEU A 477 0.79 -2.32 -16.73
CA LEU A 477 1.42 -1.00 -16.87
C LEU A 477 2.17 -0.87 -18.19
N ALA A 478 2.81 -1.94 -18.67
CA ALA A 478 3.49 -1.93 -19.95
C ALA A 478 2.50 -1.80 -21.12
N HIS A 479 1.37 -2.50 -21.06
CA HIS A 479 0.26 -2.32 -22.01
C HIS A 479 -0.28 -0.89 -22.00
N VAL A 480 -0.44 -0.27 -20.84
CA VAL A 480 -0.88 1.13 -20.73
C VAL A 480 0.13 2.09 -21.36
N GLY A 481 1.44 1.87 -21.13
CA GLY A 481 2.49 2.65 -21.77
C GLY A 481 2.41 2.59 -23.30
N LEU A 482 2.27 1.38 -23.86
CA LEU A 482 2.13 1.20 -25.31
C LEU A 482 0.86 1.86 -25.86
N ALA A 483 -0.25 1.80 -25.12
CA ALA A 483 -1.48 2.48 -25.51
C ALA A 483 -1.29 4.01 -25.58
N ARG A 484 -0.52 4.60 -24.66
CA ARG A 484 -0.21 6.04 -24.70
C ARG A 484 0.64 6.42 -25.91
N ILE A 485 1.63 5.59 -26.23
CA ILE A 485 2.47 5.79 -27.43
C ILE A 485 1.60 5.69 -28.70
N ASP A 486 0.76 4.66 -28.79
CA ASP A 486 -0.14 4.47 -29.94
C ASP A 486 -1.11 5.66 -30.12
N VAL A 487 -1.64 6.24 -29.03
CA VAL A 487 -2.45 7.46 -29.12
C VAL A 487 -1.61 8.65 -29.62
N ALA A 488 -0.42 8.87 -29.06
CA ALA A 488 0.46 9.95 -29.48
C ALA A 488 0.81 9.85 -30.99
N GLU A 489 0.92 8.62 -31.51
CA GLU A 489 1.18 8.34 -32.92
C GLU A 489 -0.10 8.29 -33.79
N GLY A 490 -1.29 8.39 -33.18
CA GLY A 490 -2.59 8.38 -33.86
C GLY A 490 -3.15 7.00 -34.21
N ASP A 491 -2.52 5.91 -33.75
CA ASP A 491 -3.01 4.54 -33.91
C ASP A 491 -4.00 4.15 -32.78
N LEU A 492 -5.18 4.75 -32.84
CA LEU A 492 -6.26 4.50 -31.86
C LEU A 492 -6.70 3.03 -31.80
N LYS A 493 -6.47 2.26 -32.87
CA LYS A 493 -6.87 0.86 -32.93
C LYS A 493 -5.92 -0.01 -32.09
N SER A 494 -4.62 0.18 -32.24
CA SER A 494 -3.61 -0.52 -31.44
C SER A 494 -3.71 -0.06 -29.97
N ALA A 495 -3.90 1.24 -29.73
CA ALA A 495 -4.15 1.77 -28.39
C ALA A 495 -5.32 1.07 -27.68
N GLY A 496 -6.46 0.94 -28.36
CA GLY A 496 -7.63 0.24 -27.82
C GLY A 496 -7.36 -1.23 -27.50
N ALA A 497 -6.56 -1.93 -28.32
CA ALA A 497 -6.19 -3.32 -28.06
C ALA A 497 -5.30 -3.47 -26.83
N HIS A 498 -4.32 -2.57 -26.65
CA HIS A 498 -3.46 -2.55 -25.47
C HIS A 498 -4.25 -2.23 -24.19
N LEU A 499 -5.19 -1.29 -24.23
CA LEU A 499 -6.05 -0.97 -23.08
C LEU A 499 -6.99 -2.12 -22.70
N GLU A 500 -7.60 -2.78 -23.69
CA GLU A 500 -8.42 -3.97 -23.45
C GLU A 500 -7.60 -5.09 -22.82
N GLN A 501 -6.36 -5.29 -23.26
CA GLN A 501 -5.47 -6.27 -22.66
C GLN A 501 -5.08 -5.88 -21.23
N ALA A 502 -4.74 -4.62 -20.96
CA ALA A 502 -4.48 -4.12 -19.61
C ALA A 502 -5.70 -4.32 -18.68
N ARG A 503 -6.91 -4.03 -19.16
CA ARG A 503 -8.17 -4.23 -18.43
C ARG A 503 -8.47 -5.71 -18.19
N ARG A 504 -8.14 -6.61 -19.11
CA ARG A 504 -8.26 -8.06 -18.87
C ARG A 504 -7.33 -8.55 -17.78
N ILE A 505 -6.10 -8.06 -17.77
CA ILE A 505 -5.08 -8.41 -16.77
C ILE A 505 -5.47 -7.84 -15.40
N LYS A 506 -5.92 -6.59 -15.36
CA LYS A 506 -6.32 -5.88 -14.14
C LYS A 506 -7.71 -5.24 -14.33
N PRO A 507 -8.80 -5.98 -14.07
CA PRO A 507 -10.18 -5.50 -14.29
C PRO A 507 -10.57 -4.28 -13.46
N ASP A 508 -9.94 -4.12 -12.30
CA ASP A 508 -10.18 -3.01 -11.36
C ASP A 508 -9.23 -1.81 -11.61
N MET A 509 -8.54 -1.78 -12.75
CA MET A 509 -7.72 -0.63 -13.15
C MET A 509 -8.65 0.54 -13.54
N PRO A 510 -8.43 1.77 -13.02
CA PRO A 510 -9.27 2.93 -13.35
C PRO A 510 -9.32 3.18 -14.86
N GLU A 511 -10.38 3.82 -15.37
CA GLU A 511 -10.50 4.14 -16.80
C GLU A 511 -9.42 5.12 -17.20
N ILE A 512 -8.35 4.62 -17.83
CA ILE A 512 -7.24 5.46 -18.26
C ILE A 512 -7.73 6.30 -19.43
N ASN A 513 -7.92 7.60 -19.18
CA ASN A 513 -8.32 8.55 -20.20
C ASN A 513 -7.13 8.82 -21.12
N VAL A 514 -7.04 8.08 -22.24
CA VAL A 514 -5.89 8.14 -23.16
C VAL A 514 -5.97 9.34 -24.12
N VAL A 515 -6.87 10.29 -23.88
CA VAL A 515 -7.18 11.39 -24.80
C VAL A 515 -6.59 12.74 -24.36
N GLU A 516 -5.97 12.83 -23.19
CA GLU A 516 -5.34 14.07 -22.69
C GLU A 516 -3.81 13.98 -22.60
N ALA A 517 -3.17 13.38 -23.61
CA ALA A 517 -1.72 13.48 -23.83
C ALA A 517 -1.39 14.70 -24.71
#